data_AF-A0A821E0C5-F1
#
_entry.id   AF-A0A821E0C5-F1
#
_cell.length_a   1.000
_cell.length_b   1.000
_cell.length_c   1.000
_cell.angle_alpha   90.00
_cell.angle_beta   90.00
_cell.angle_gamma   90.00
#
_symmetry.space_group_name_H-M   'P 1'
#
loop_
_entity.id
_entity.type
_entity.pdbx_description
1 polymer ?
#
loop_
_entity_poly.entity_id
_entity_poly.type
_entity_poly.pdbx_seq_one_letter_code
_entity_poly.pdbx_strand_id
1 'polypeptide(L)' 'MGHEITHGFDIIGRQYDKNGNVVPWWINETIDAYNKQTECFIQQYSNYTVPGVNRQ' A
#
# COMPACT_ATOMS: atom_id res chain seq x y z
N MET A 1 14.30 5.02 -7.59
CA MET A 1 14.85 5.36 -6.25
C MET A 1 13.74 5.60 -5.24
N GLY A 2 12.78 6.52 -5.48
CA GLY A 2 11.68 6.74 -4.52
C GLY A 2 10.69 5.56 -4.42
N HIS A 3 10.42 4.90 -5.55
CA HIS A 3 9.51 3.75 -5.64
C HIS A 3 9.94 2.59 -4.73
N GLU A 4 11.23 2.28 -4.71
CA GLU A 4 11.81 1.19 -3.91
C GLU A 4 11.83 1.54 -2.43
N ILE A 5 12.00 2.82 -2.09
CA ILE A 5 11.89 3.30 -0.71
C ILE A 5 10.43 3.19 -0.23
N THR A 6 9.45 3.55 -1.06
CA THR A 6 8.03 3.45 -0.69
C THR A 6 7.55 2.03 -0.46
N HIS A 7 8.18 1.01 -1.07
CA HIS A 7 7.86 -0.39 -0.79
C HIS A 7 8.14 -0.80 0.66
N GLY A 8 9.04 -0.13 1.37
CA GLY A 8 9.22 -0.33 2.82
C GLY A 8 8.03 0.13 3.66
N PHE A 9 7.09 0.88 3.08
CA PHE A 9 5.94 1.48 3.76
C PHE A 9 4.60 1.17 3.07
N ASP A 10 4.61 0.28 2.09
CA ASP A 10 3.36 -0.19 1.48
C ASP A 10 2.63 -1.15 2.44
N ILE A 11 1.50 -1.71 1.97
CA ILE A 11 0.60 -2.55 2.77
C ILE A 11 1.35 -3.72 3.43
N ILE A 12 2.40 -4.22 2.76
CA ILE A 12 3.25 -5.32 3.24
C ILE A 12 4.45 -4.75 3.99
N GLY A 13 5.17 -3.80 3.40
CA GLY A 13 6.40 -3.23 3.96
C GLY A 13 6.23 -2.63 5.35
N ARG A 14 5.09 -1.96 5.60
CA ARG A 14 4.80 -1.34 6.92
C ARG A 14 4.77 -2.32 8.09
N GLN A 15 4.69 -3.62 7.83
CA GLN A 15 4.68 -4.66 8.86
C GLN A 15 6.10 -5.05 9.31
N TYR A 16 7.13 -4.61 8.58
CA TYR A 16 8.52 -4.95 8.83
C TYR A 16 9.23 -3.81 9.55
N ASP A 17 9.95 -4.14 10.63
CA ASP A 17 10.84 -3.18 11.28
C ASP A 17 12.11 -2.91 10.44
N LYS A 18 12.97 -2.02 10.92
CA LYS A 18 14.24 -1.66 10.25
C LYS A 18 15.19 -2.85 10.00
N ASN A 19 14.98 -3.99 10.67
CA ASN A 19 15.80 -5.19 10.55
C ASN A 19 15.11 -6.28 9.69
N GLY A 20 13.89 -6.02 9.20
CA GLY A 20 13.11 -6.98 8.43
C GLY A 20 12.32 -7.97 9.29
N ASN A 21 12.07 -7.69 10.57
CA ASN A 21 11.20 -8.52 11.40
C ASN A 21 9.75 -8.10 11.28
N VAL A 22 8.82 -9.07 11.21
CA VAL A 22 7.38 -8.80 11.25
C VAL A 22 6.99 -8.41 12.67
N VAL A 23 6.80 -7.12 12.89
CA VAL A 23 6.42 -6.55 14.19
C VAL A 23 5.38 -5.46 13.94
N PRO A 24 4.24 -5.45 14.66
CA PRO A 24 3.31 -4.34 14.59
C PRO A 24 3.92 -3.12 15.30
N TRP A 25 4.67 -2.30 14.57
CA TRP A 25 5.35 -1.11 15.10
C TRP A 25 4.55 0.20 14.91
N TRP A 26 3.39 0.11 14.24
CA TRP A 26 2.43 1.21 14.11
C TRP A 26 1.35 1.08 15.16
N ILE A 27 0.96 2.21 15.74
CA ILE A 27 -0.24 2.27 16.59
C ILE A 27 -1.50 2.20 15.72
N ASN A 28 -2.60 1.71 16.29
CA ASN A 28 -3.85 1.44 15.56
C ASN A 28 -4.38 2.69 14.85
N GLU A 29 -4.25 3.86 15.47
CA GLU A 29 -4.71 5.14 14.91
C GLU A 29 -3.97 5.48 13.61
N THR A 30 -2.69 5.14 13.51
CA THR A 30 -1.89 5.37 12.29
C THR A 30 -2.28 4.36 11.20
N ILE A 31 -2.60 3.12 11.59
CA ILE A 31 -3.08 2.10 10.65
C ILE A 31 -4.41 2.52 10.04
N ASP A 32 -5.34 3.03 10.84
CA ASP A 32 -6.64 3.50 10.37
C ASP A 32 -6.50 4.71 9.43
N ALA A 33 -5.64 5.68 9.78
CA ALA A 33 -5.35 6.82 8.93
C ALA A 33 -4.68 6.42 7.61
N TYR A 34 -3.82 5.40 7.63
CA TYR A 34 -3.20 4.84 6.43
C TYR A 34 -4.23 4.17 5.54
N ASN A 35 -5.05 3.27 6.10
CA ASN A 35 -6.09 2.56 5.36
C ASN A 35 -7.07 3.52 4.67
N LYS A 36 -7.46 4.60 5.38
CA LYS A 36 -8.31 5.65 4.81
C LYS A 36 -7.67 6.35 3.61
N GLN A 37 -6.36 6.55 3.62
CA GLN A 37 -5.64 7.15 2.49
C GLN A 37 -5.49 6.15 1.33
N THR A 38 -5.18 4.88 1.63
CA THR A 38 -5.05 3.85 0.60
C THR A 38 -6.36 3.58 -0.13
N GLU A 39 -7.50 3.74 0.55
CA GLU A 39 -8.83 3.60 -0.05
C GLU A 39 -9.03 4.54 -1.25
N CYS A 40 -8.51 5.77 -1.19
CA CYS A 40 -8.55 6.71 -2.31
C CYS A 40 -7.83 6.15 -3.55
N PHE A 41 -6.65 5.57 -3.36
CA PHE A 41 -5.89 4.95 -4.44
C PHE A 41 -6.59 3.69 -4.96
N ILE A 42 -7.14 2.85 -4.08
CA ILE A 42 -7.92 1.68 -4.50
C ILE A 42 -9.07 2.10 -5.42
N GLN A 43 -9.83 3.13 -5.03
CA GLN A 43 -10.94 3.64 -5.84
C GLN A 43 -10.47 4.25 -7.16
N GLN A 44 -9.39 5.03 -7.13
CA GLN A 44 -8.81 5.61 -8.33
C GLN A 44 -8.43 4.52 -9.34
N TYR A 45 -7.69 3.49 -8.91
CA TYR A 45 -7.20 2.45 -9.79
C TYR A 45 -8.30 1.44 -10.20
N SER A 46 -9.30 1.21 -9.35
CA SER A 46 -10.45 0.35 -9.68
C SER A 46 -11.33 0.96 -10.78
N ASN A 47 -11.35 2.29 -10.89
CA ASN A 47 -12.11 3.00 -11.93
C ASN A 47 -11.37 3.11 -13.27
N TYR A 48 -10.07 2.78 -13.32
CA TYR A 48 -9.37 2.73 -14.59
C TYR A 48 -9.73 1.46 -15.35
N THR A 49 -10.18 1.63 -16.59
CA THR A 49 -10.30 0.55 -17.56
C THR A 49 -9.13 0.65 -18.52
N VAL A 50 -8.38 -0.45 -18.69
CA VAL A 50 -7.27 -0.50 -19.64
C VAL A 50 -7.80 -1.00 -20.98
N PRO A 51 -7.83 -0.16 -22.04
CA PRO A 51 -8.28 -0.59 -23.36
C PRO A 51 -7.35 -1.70 -23.88
N GLY A 52 -7.92 -2.86 -24.23
CA GLY A 52 -7.17 -3.97 -24.83
C GLY A 52 -6.82 -5.14 -23.89
N VAL A 53 -7.14 -5.07 -22.60
CA VAL A 53 -6.97 -6.21 -21.66
C VAL A 53 -8.17 -7.18 -21.69
N ASN A 54 -9.20 -6.89 -22.48
CA ASN A 54 -10.23 -7.84 -22.90
C ASN A 54 -9.88 -8.51 -24.26
N ARG A 55 -8.71 -9.15 -24.35
CA ARG A 55 -8.56 -10.33 -25.21
C ARG A 55 -8.43 -11.52 -24.27
N GLN A 56 -9.40 -12.42 -24.41
CA GLN A 56 -9.59 -13.68 -23.68
C GLN A 56 -8.30 -14.46 -23.47
#